data_AF-A0A2S3U862-F1
#
_entry.id   AF-A0A2S3U862-F1
#
_cell.length_a   1.000
_cell.length_b   1.000
_cell.length_c   1.000
_cell.angle_alpha   90.00
_cell.angle_beta   90.00
_cell.angle_gamma   90.00
#
_symmetry.space_group_name_H-M   'P 1'
#
loop_
_entity.id
_entity.type
_entity.pdbx_description
1 polymer ?
#
loop_
_entity_poly.entity_id
_entity_poly.type
_entity_poly.pdbx_seq_one_letter_code
_entity_poly.pdbx_strand_id
1 'polypeptide(L)'
;MTWSNWRISPFVTSIFFILGVLTLYWVLFNWITTWFHARHINIDDDTVNAWHGVIYMLVFVFVMQLSVVGKADSWEFVNFHLIAVVFCSFFLNIRMPYYSLLPVVIVYMVFDQSIFYWESWSYAVVFVLFFWSMNYLRLWVPKHRYPWLYYYGAVAFYGGILWGLIKLKYSLDWDNTLQEYGYLMIFAGLLYAYVNMLTQDSEIKLRLAQFASHDALTETENFAAYTEHIKYLFDDSAKNNLNLSMMMFDIDHFKHVNDTYGQPCRGPRFARSCRHGHDGLGRQ
;
A
#
# COMPACT_ATOMS: atom_id res chain seq x y z
N MET A 1 24.13 21.79 4.52
CA MET A 1 24.58 20.91 3.43
C MET A 1 24.97 21.78 2.26
N THR A 2 26.03 21.45 1.52
CA THR A 2 26.24 22.00 0.17
C THR A 2 25.93 20.91 -0.84
N TRP A 3 25.72 21.27 -2.11
CA TRP A 3 25.63 20.30 -3.22
C TRP A 3 26.80 19.31 -3.27
N SER A 4 27.93 19.64 -2.63
CA SER A 4 29.17 18.88 -2.64
C SER A 4 29.53 18.19 -1.32
N ASN A 5 28.94 18.57 -0.17
CA ASN A 5 29.36 18.06 1.14
C ASN A 5 28.15 17.69 2.00
N TRP A 6 28.03 16.38 2.23
CA TRP A 6 27.02 15.77 3.07
C TRP A 6 27.51 15.75 4.53
N ARG A 7 26.98 16.66 5.37
CA ARG A 7 27.42 16.82 6.77
C ARG A 7 26.55 16.09 7.80
N ILE A 8 25.47 15.44 7.37
CA ILE A 8 24.56 14.70 8.25
C ILE A 8 24.91 13.21 8.17
N SER A 9 24.78 12.46 9.26
CA SER A 9 25.01 11.01 9.25
C SER A 9 24.21 10.34 8.11
N PRO A 10 24.85 9.50 7.27
CA PRO A 10 24.20 8.79 6.18
C PRO A 10 22.97 8.01 6.65
N PHE A 11 23.04 7.40 7.83
CA PHE A 11 21.93 6.67 8.44
C PHE A 11 20.66 7.51 8.61
N VAL A 12 20.80 8.68 9.25
CA VAL A 12 19.65 9.58 9.50
C VAL A 12 19.03 10.01 8.19
N THR A 13 19.87 10.36 7.21
CA THR A 13 19.36 10.77 5.92
C THR A 13 18.70 9.65 5.14
N SER A 14 19.17 8.41 5.27
CA SER A 14 18.53 7.24 4.66
C SER A 14 17.12 6.99 5.21
N ILE A 15 16.89 7.22 6.51
CA ILE A 15 15.53 7.13 7.09
C ILE A 15 14.58 8.12 6.42
N PHE A 16 14.95 9.40 6.38
CA PHE A 16 14.11 10.43 5.77
C PHE A 16 13.92 10.20 4.27
N PHE A 17 14.96 9.70 3.59
CA PHE A 17 14.88 9.39 2.18
C PHE A 17 13.93 8.23 1.90
N ILE A 18 14.02 7.11 2.63
CA ILE A 18 13.11 5.97 2.50
C ILE A 18 11.66 6.40 2.76
N LEU A 19 11.41 7.10 3.87
CA LEU A 19 10.07 7.59 4.20
C LEU A 19 9.56 8.58 3.15
N GLY A 20 10.42 9.45 2.64
CA GLY A 20 10.09 10.39 1.56
C GLY A 20 9.70 9.68 0.27
N VAL A 21 10.48 8.68 -0.16
CA VAL A 21 10.21 7.87 -1.36
C VAL A 21 8.90 7.10 -1.21
N LEU A 22 8.64 6.53 -0.04
CA LEU A 22 7.37 5.84 0.24
C LEU A 22 6.19 6.82 0.29
N THR A 23 6.36 7.99 0.90
CA THR A 23 5.31 9.02 0.94
C THR A 23 4.99 9.51 -0.46
N LEU A 24 6.01 9.78 -1.28
CA LEU A 24 5.83 10.20 -2.67
C LEU A 24 5.11 9.12 -3.48
N TYR A 25 5.44 7.84 -3.26
CA TYR A 25 4.71 6.72 -3.86
C TYR A 25 3.20 6.80 -3.56
N TRP A 26 2.82 6.94 -2.29
CA TRP A 26 1.42 6.99 -1.89
C TRP A 26 0.69 8.22 -2.42
N VAL A 27 1.35 9.39 -2.41
CA VAL A 27 0.77 10.62 -2.97
C VAL A 27 0.53 10.49 -4.47
N LEU A 28 1.50 9.94 -5.21
CA LEU A 28 1.35 9.72 -6.65
C LEU A 28 0.26 8.69 -6.95
N PHE A 29 0.23 7.58 -6.22
CA PHE A 29 -0.82 6.57 -6.36
C PHE A 29 -2.22 7.18 -6.17
N ASN A 30 -2.43 7.89 -5.06
CA ASN A 30 -3.73 8.53 -4.76
C ASN A 30 -4.11 9.58 -5.81
N TRP A 31 -3.14 10.32 -6.33
CA TRP A 31 -3.38 11.30 -7.39
C TRP A 31 -3.79 10.63 -8.71
N ILE A 32 -3.11 9.54 -9.08
CA ILE A 32 -3.41 8.76 -10.29
C ILE A 32 -4.80 8.12 -10.19
N THR A 33 -5.13 7.48 -9.07
CA THR A 33 -6.46 6.84 -8.89
C THR A 33 -7.57 7.89 -8.91
N THR A 34 -7.42 8.99 -8.17
CA THR A 34 -8.40 10.09 -8.17
C THR A 34 -8.62 10.66 -9.58
N TRP A 35 -7.55 10.77 -10.37
CA TRP A 35 -7.63 11.24 -11.75
C TRP A 35 -8.37 10.26 -12.68
N PHE A 36 -8.17 8.95 -12.52
CA PHE A 36 -8.91 7.93 -13.28
C PHE A 36 -10.40 7.94 -12.92
N HIS A 37 -10.72 8.00 -11.62
CA HIS A 37 -12.09 8.08 -11.11
C HIS A 37 -12.80 9.35 -11.59
N ALA A 38 -12.14 10.51 -11.56
CA ALA A 38 -12.69 11.77 -12.06
C ALA A 38 -12.97 11.77 -13.57
N ARG A 39 -12.35 10.86 -14.34
CA ARG A 39 -12.57 10.69 -15.79
C ARG A 39 -13.48 9.51 -16.13
N HIS A 40 -14.10 8.87 -15.12
CA HIS A 40 -14.93 7.68 -15.30
C HIS A 40 -14.25 6.56 -16.09
N ILE A 41 -12.93 6.43 -15.96
CA ILE A 41 -12.17 5.35 -16.58
C ILE A 41 -12.28 4.13 -15.67
N ASN A 42 -12.94 3.08 -16.14
CA ASN A 42 -13.17 1.86 -15.35
C ASN A 42 -11.91 0.99 -15.30
N ILE A 43 -10.94 1.39 -14.46
CA ILE A 43 -9.75 0.60 -14.14
C ILE A 43 -9.77 0.31 -12.64
N ASP A 44 -9.55 -0.95 -12.30
CA ASP A 44 -9.44 -1.41 -10.93
C ASP A 44 -8.21 -0.81 -10.21
N ASP A 45 -8.41 -0.27 -9.01
CA ASP A 45 -7.38 0.43 -8.24
C ASP A 45 -6.20 -0.51 -7.90
N ASP A 46 -6.46 -1.80 -7.68
CA ASP A 46 -5.40 -2.81 -7.48
C ASP A 46 -4.50 -2.95 -8.71
N THR A 47 -5.09 -2.85 -9.91
CA THR A 47 -4.34 -2.90 -11.17
C THR A 47 -3.47 -1.65 -11.35
N VAL A 48 -3.99 -0.46 -10.99
CA VAL A 48 -3.21 0.79 -10.99
C VAL A 48 -2.07 0.70 -9.99
N ASN A 49 -2.35 0.24 -8.76
CA ASN A 49 -1.39 0.10 -7.67
C ASN A 49 -0.23 -0.81 -8.09
N ALA A 50 -0.55 -1.91 -8.78
CA ALA A 50 0.43 -2.85 -9.28
C ALA A 50 1.39 -2.24 -10.30
N TRP A 51 0.87 -1.70 -11.39
CA TRP A 51 1.72 -1.14 -12.45
C TRP A 51 2.49 0.09 -11.97
N HIS A 52 1.82 0.97 -11.22
CA HIS A 52 2.46 2.16 -10.66
C HIS A 52 3.62 1.79 -9.73
N GLY A 53 3.41 0.87 -8.78
CA GLY A 53 4.46 0.50 -7.82
C GLY A 53 5.66 -0.19 -8.44
N VAL A 54 5.46 -1.05 -9.44
CA VAL A 54 6.57 -1.68 -10.16
C VAL A 54 7.35 -0.63 -10.94
N ILE A 55 6.68 0.21 -11.72
CA ILE A 55 7.33 1.25 -12.52
C ILE A 55 8.07 2.23 -11.61
N TYR A 56 7.41 2.68 -10.54
CA TYR A 56 8.00 3.61 -9.57
C TYR A 56 9.26 3.05 -8.93
N MET A 57 9.22 1.80 -8.45
CA MET A 57 10.38 1.18 -7.80
C MET A 57 11.51 0.85 -8.78
N LEU A 58 11.19 0.52 -10.03
CA LEU A 58 12.21 0.37 -11.07
C LEU A 58 12.90 1.71 -11.36
N VAL A 59 12.12 2.77 -11.61
CA VAL A 59 12.67 4.12 -11.83
C VAL A 59 13.53 4.54 -10.64
N PHE A 60 13.03 4.34 -9.42
CA PHE A 60 13.76 4.62 -8.20
C PHE A 60 15.13 3.90 -8.16
N VAL A 61 15.14 2.57 -8.35
CA VAL A 61 16.37 1.77 -8.35
C VAL A 61 17.35 2.24 -9.44
N PHE A 62 16.90 2.45 -10.68
CA PHE A 62 17.79 2.87 -11.77
C PHE A 62 18.32 4.30 -11.59
N VAL A 63 17.50 5.23 -11.08
CA VAL A 63 17.93 6.61 -10.76
C VAL A 63 18.98 6.62 -9.66
N MET A 64 18.79 5.80 -8.62
CA MET A 64 19.79 5.63 -7.57
C MET A 64 21.08 5.05 -8.16
N GLN A 65 20.98 4.01 -8.99
CA GLN A 65 22.15 3.37 -9.60
C GLN A 65 22.94 4.33 -10.49
N LEU A 66 22.28 5.17 -11.30
CA LEU A 66 22.91 6.18 -12.17
C LEU A 66 23.91 7.07 -11.43
N SER A 67 23.66 7.35 -10.14
CA SER A 67 24.53 8.20 -9.33
C SER A 67 25.85 7.53 -8.93
N VAL A 68 25.96 6.21 -9.11
CA VAL A 68 27.00 5.38 -8.49
C VAL A 68 27.62 4.34 -9.43
N VAL A 69 27.09 4.17 -10.65
CA VAL A 69 27.69 3.28 -11.67
C VAL A 69 29.18 3.60 -11.83
N GLY A 70 30.01 2.56 -11.76
CA GLY A 70 31.46 2.66 -11.95
C GLY A 70 32.22 3.25 -10.75
N LYS A 71 31.56 3.53 -9.62
CA LYS A 71 32.23 3.97 -8.38
C LYS A 71 32.51 2.79 -7.45
N ALA A 72 33.60 2.88 -6.71
CA ALA A 72 34.01 1.87 -5.72
C ALA A 72 32.96 1.70 -4.60
N ASP A 73 32.24 2.76 -4.26
CA ASP A 73 31.26 2.79 -3.16
C ASP A 73 29.82 2.50 -3.61
N SER A 74 29.65 1.79 -4.74
CA SER A 74 28.33 1.38 -5.24
C SER A 74 27.52 0.51 -4.26
N TRP A 75 28.19 -0.12 -3.30
CA TRP A 75 27.57 -0.93 -2.25
C TRP A 75 26.75 -0.11 -1.24
N GLU A 76 27.00 1.19 -1.08
CA GLU A 76 26.32 2.05 -0.08
C GLU A 76 24.80 2.12 -0.29
N PHE A 77 24.33 1.90 -1.53
CA PHE A 77 22.92 2.01 -1.86
C PHE A 77 22.16 0.68 -1.83
N VAL A 78 22.83 -0.43 -1.54
CA VAL A 78 22.21 -1.77 -1.51
C VAL A 78 20.98 -1.80 -0.61
N ASN A 79 21.04 -1.17 0.56
CA ASN A 79 19.92 -1.17 1.51
C ASN A 79 18.65 -0.57 0.90
N PHE A 80 18.74 0.46 0.06
CA PHE A 80 17.58 0.99 -0.65
C PHE A 80 17.02 0.02 -1.68
N HIS A 81 17.89 -0.70 -2.40
CA HIS A 81 17.47 -1.74 -3.35
C HIS A 81 16.73 -2.88 -2.66
N LEU A 82 17.25 -3.35 -1.51
CA LEU A 82 16.62 -4.40 -0.71
C LEU A 82 15.26 -3.95 -0.18
N ILE A 83 15.16 -2.73 0.35
CA ILE A 83 13.90 -2.17 0.84
C ILE A 83 12.88 -1.97 -0.28
N ALA A 84 13.30 -1.53 -1.47
CA ALA A 84 12.43 -1.43 -2.64
C ALA A 84 11.84 -2.80 -3.04
N VAL A 85 12.66 -3.85 -3.02
CA VAL A 85 12.20 -5.22 -3.28
C VAL A 85 11.26 -5.74 -2.21
N VAL A 86 11.57 -5.50 -0.93
CA VAL A 86 10.68 -5.86 0.18
C VAL A 86 9.32 -5.18 0.02
N PHE A 87 9.32 -3.88 -0.31
CA PHE A 87 8.10 -3.14 -0.58
C PHE A 87 7.28 -3.75 -1.72
N CYS A 88 7.91 -4.00 -2.87
CA CYS A 88 7.25 -4.56 -4.04
C CYS A 88 6.71 -5.98 -3.83
N SER A 89 7.46 -6.84 -3.15
CA SER A 89 7.11 -8.25 -3.00
C SER A 89 6.12 -8.51 -1.87
N PHE A 90 6.23 -7.78 -0.76
CA PHE A 90 5.47 -8.06 0.45
C PHE A 90 4.30 -7.11 0.70
N PHE A 91 4.40 -5.84 0.31
CA PHE A 91 3.39 -4.83 0.65
C PHE A 91 2.51 -4.42 -0.53
N LEU A 92 3.03 -4.42 -1.76
CA LEU A 92 2.18 -4.12 -2.92
C LEU A 92 1.24 -5.28 -3.23
N ASN A 93 -0.04 -4.97 -3.48
CA ASN A 93 -1.08 -5.97 -3.73
C ASN A 93 -1.02 -6.57 -5.15
N ILE A 94 0.16 -6.98 -5.61
CA ILE A 94 0.35 -7.39 -7.00
C ILE A 94 0.35 -8.91 -7.12
N ARG A 95 -0.39 -9.47 -8.08
CA ARG A 95 -0.13 -10.83 -8.58
C ARG A 95 1.05 -10.79 -9.55
N MET A 96 2.24 -10.47 -9.05
CA MET A 96 3.41 -10.48 -9.91
C MET A 96 3.73 -11.92 -10.30
N PRO A 97 3.77 -12.25 -11.60
CA PRO A 97 4.23 -13.56 -12.00
C PRO A 97 5.68 -13.75 -11.55
N TYR A 98 6.03 -14.95 -11.09
CA TYR A 98 7.35 -15.25 -10.53
C TYR A 98 8.51 -14.89 -11.48
N TYR A 99 8.31 -14.98 -12.79
CA TYR A 99 9.32 -14.66 -13.81
C TYR A 99 9.53 -13.16 -14.07
N SER A 100 8.66 -12.26 -13.56
CA SER A 100 8.71 -10.81 -13.84
C SER A 100 10.02 -10.13 -13.44
N LEU A 101 10.69 -10.61 -12.39
CA LEU A 101 11.92 -10.01 -11.88
C LEU A 101 13.16 -10.40 -12.71
N LEU A 102 13.12 -11.53 -13.44
CA LEU A 102 14.31 -12.04 -14.13
C LEU A 102 14.83 -11.10 -15.23
N PRO A 103 14.00 -10.56 -16.14
CA PRO A 103 14.47 -9.60 -17.14
C PRO A 103 15.01 -8.33 -16.50
N VAL A 104 14.38 -7.86 -15.42
CA VAL A 104 14.81 -6.65 -14.69
C VAL A 104 16.21 -6.84 -14.13
N VAL A 105 16.49 -7.97 -13.49
CA VAL A 105 17.81 -8.28 -12.91
C VAL A 105 18.87 -8.36 -14.00
N ILE A 106 18.56 -8.97 -15.14
CA ILE A 106 19.49 -9.03 -16.28
C ILE A 106 19.80 -7.62 -16.81
N VAL A 107 18.76 -6.78 -17.01
CA VAL A 107 18.93 -5.38 -17.45
C VAL A 107 19.77 -4.60 -16.45
N TYR A 108 19.52 -4.77 -15.15
CA TYR A 108 20.31 -4.14 -14.10
C TYR A 108 21.78 -4.59 -14.12
N MET A 109 22.06 -5.88 -14.29
CA MET A 109 23.43 -6.40 -14.37
C MET A 109 24.18 -5.92 -15.62
N VAL A 110 23.49 -5.77 -16.75
CA VAL A 110 24.09 -5.17 -17.96
C VAL A 110 24.40 -3.69 -17.71
N PHE A 111 23.47 -2.97 -17.10
CA PHE A 111 23.62 -1.55 -16.79
C PHE A 111 24.78 -1.29 -15.81
N ASP A 112 24.93 -2.14 -14.79
CA ASP A 112 26.00 -2.10 -13.81
C ASP A 112 27.33 -2.71 -14.32
N GLN A 113 27.37 -3.17 -15.58
CA GLN A 113 28.51 -3.87 -16.19
C GLN A 113 28.99 -5.09 -15.38
N SER A 114 28.10 -5.67 -14.58
CA SER A 114 28.43 -6.68 -13.59
C SER A 114 28.10 -8.11 -14.05
N ILE A 115 27.60 -8.26 -15.29
CA ILE A 115 27.17 -9.52 -15.89
C ILE A 115 28.27 -10.58 -16.03
N PHE A 116 29.54 -10.17 -16.10
CA PHE A 116 30.67 -11.08 -16.28
C PHE A 116 31.26 -11.61 -14.96
N TYR A 117 30.74 -11.15 -13.81
CA TYR A 117 31.24 -11.52 -12.49
C TYR A 117 30.34 -12.56 -11.84
N TRP A 118 30.91 -13.67 -11.38
CA TRP A 118 30.15 -14.76 -10.77
C TRP A 118 29.53 -14.34 -9.41
N GLU A 119 30.17 -13.41 -8.70
CA GLU A 119 29.67 -12.82 -7.46
C GLU A 119 28.32 -12.10 -7.69
N SER A 120 28.16 -11.47 -8.85
CA SER A 120 26.91 -10.78 -9.21
C SER A 120 25.80 -11.78 -9.53
N TRP A 121 26.13 -12.94 -10.11
CA TRP A 121 25.16 -14.00 -10.36
C TRP A 121 24.69 -14.68 -9.06
N SER A 122 25.60 -14.96 -8.12
CA SER A 122 25.21 -15.51 -6.82
C SER A 122 24.32 -14.54 -6.04
N TYR A 123 24.65 -13.24 -6.06
CA TYR A 123 23.81 -12.19 -5.50
C TYR A 123 22.43 -12.15 -6.17
N ALA A 124 22.37 -12.16 -7.51
CA ALA A 124 21.13 -12.15 -8.27
C ALA A 124 20.21 -13.34 -7.94
N VAL A 125 20.77 -14.54 -7.81
CA VAL A 125 19.99 -15.74 -7.43
C VAL A 125 19.36 -15.57 -6.05
N VAL A 126 20.15 -15.16 -5.05
CA VAL A 126 19.63 -14.94 -3.68
C VAL A 126 18.61 -13.81 -3.65
N PHE A 127 18.81 -12.75 -4.44
CA PHE A 127 17.90 -11.62 -4.56
C PHE A 127 16.54 -12.02 -5.17
N VAL A 128 16.55 -12.87 -6.21
CA VAL A 128 15.32 -13.42 -6.80
C VAL A 128 14.61 -14.37 -5.83
N LEU A 129 15.35 -15.25 -5.14
CA LEU A 129 14.79 -16.13 -4.11
C LEU A 129 14.18 -15.32 -2.96
N PHE A 130 14.83 -14.23 -2.56
CA PHE A 130 14.29 -13.32 -1.55
C PHE A 130 12.96 -12.73 -1.99
N PHE A 131 12.86 -12.19 -3.21
CA PHE A 131 11.62 -11.66 -3.77
C PHE A 131 10.50 -12.72 -3.80
N TRP A 132 10.79 -13.94 -4.27
CA TRP A 132 9.80 -15.02 -4.30
C TRP A 132 9.36 -15.46 -2.90
N SER A 133 10.31 -15.59 -1.98
CA SER A 133 10.03 -15.95 -0.59
C SER A 133 9.11 -14.91 0.06
N MET A 134 9.39 -13.62 -0.13
CA MET A 134 8.57 -12.53 0.41
C MET A 134 7.17 -12.51 -0.22
N ASN A 135 7.06 -12.70 -1.54
CA ASN A 135 5.77 -12.76 -2.23
C ASN A 135 4.93 -13.97 -1.77
N TYR A 136 5.55 -15.14 -1.58
CA TYR A 136 4.88 -16.30 -1.00
C TYR A 136 4.44 -16.01 0.44
N LEU A 137 5.34 -15.43 1.23
CA LEU A 137 5.11 -15.15 2.63
C LEU A 137 3.95 -14.18 2.83
N ARG A 138 3.83 -13.15 1.99
CA ARG A 138 2.68 -12.23 1.95
C ARG A 138 1.33 -12.95 1.85
N LEU A 139 1.22 -14.00 1.05
CA LEU A 139 -0.04 -14.75 0.88
C LEU A 139 -0.34 -15.70 2.06
N TRP A 140 0.72 -16.15 2.73
CA TRP A 140 0.64 -17.16 3.80
C TRP A 140 0.47 -16.53 5.20
N VAL A 141 1.11 -15.39 5.42
CA VAL A 141 1.22 -14.70 6.72
C VAL A 141 -0.11 -14.18 7.29
N PRO A 142 -1.06 -13.63 6.51
CA PRO A 142 -2.34 -13.14 7.05
C PRO A 142 -3.15 -14.21 7.80
N LYS A 143 -2.85 -15.49 7.57
CA LYS A 143 -3.48 -16.62 8.26
C LYS A 143 -2.87 -16.92 9.63
N HIS A 144 -1.80 -16.21 10.02
CA HIS A 144 -1.02 -16.47 11.22
C HIS A 144 -1.09 -15.31 12.22
N ARG A 145 -0.99 -15.64 13.51
CA ARG A 145 -1.17 -14.68 14.63
C ARG A 145 -0.11 -13.59 14.70
N TYR A 146 1.12 -13.86 14.25
CA TYR A 146 2.26 -12.94 14.36
C TYR A 146 2.93 -12.69 13.00
N PRO A 147 2.30 -11.89 12.13
CA PRO A 147 2.78 -11.67 10.77
C PRO A 147 4.16 -11.02 10.69
N TRP A 148 4.46 -10.13 11.63
CA TRP A 148 5.71 -9.40 11.72
C TRP A 148 6.93 -10.31 11.94
N LEU A 149 6.81 -11.39 12.73
CA LEU A 149 7.92 -12.29 13.03
C LEU A 149 8.46 -12.96 11.77
N TYR A 150 7.56 -13.46 10.92
CA TYR A 150 7.96 -14.13 9.69
C TYR A 150 8.57 -13.15 8.69
N TYR A 151 8.00 -11.95 8.57
CA TYR A 151 8.54 -10.87 7.76
C TYR A 151 9.98 -10.54 8.16
N TYR A 152 10.21 -10.28 9.44
CA TYR A 152 11.56 -9.97 9.95
C TYR A 152 12.51 -11.15 9.83
N GLY A 153 12.04 -12.37 10.06
CA GLY A 153 12.85 -13.58 9.90
C GLY A 153 13.34 -13.76 8.46
N ALA A 154 12.48 -13.54 7.47
CA ALA A 154 12.84 -13.61 6.07
C ALA A 154 13.85 -12.50 5.68
N VAL A 155 13.59 -11.26 6.09
CA VAL A 155 14.51 -10.13 5.83
C VAL A 155 15.88 -10.38 6.49
N ALA A 156 15.92 -10.87 7.73
CA ALA A 156 17.17 -11.18 8.42
C ALA A 156 17.96 -12.29 7.71
N PHE A 157 17.28 -13.38 7.34
CA PHE A 157 17.91 -14.52 6.68
C PHE A 157 18.51 -14.15 5.32
N TYR A 158 17.69 -13.58 4.42
CA TYR A 158 18.16 -13.20 3.09
C TYR A 158 19.10 -12.00 3.14
N GLY A 159 18.82 -11.02 4.00
CA GLY A 159 19.68 -9.85 4.21
C GLY A 159 21.08 -10.23 4.68
N GLY A 160 21.21 -11.20 5.59
CA GLY A 160 22.50 -11.69 6.06
C GLY A 160 23.31 -12.38 4.96
N ILE A 161 22.66 -13.20 4.13
CA ILE A 161 23.31 -13.85 2.98
C ILE A 161 23.76 -12.79 1.97
N LEU A 162 22.88 -11.85 1.60
CA LEU A 162 23.15 -10.82 0.60
C LEU A 162 24.28 -9.88 1.04
N TRP A 163 24.29 -9.44 2.30
CA TRP A 163 25.38 -8.64 2.84
C TRP A 163 26.68 -9.43 2.97
N GLY A 164 26.62 -10.74 3.25
CA GLY A 164 27.78 -11.63 3.18
C GLY A 164 28.39 -11.71 1.77
N LEU A 165 27.55 -11.78 0.73
CA LEU A 165 28.00 -11.76 -0.66
C LEU A 165 28.58 -10.41 -1.07
N ILE A 166 27.98 -9.30 -0.63
CA ILE A 166 28.50 -7.95 -0.89
C ILE A 166 29.85 -7.75 -0.20
N LYS A 167 29.98 -8.21 1.05
CA LYS A 167 31.26 -8.23 1.75
C LYS A 167 32.34 -8.95 0.95
N LEU A 168 32.02 -10.10 0.36
CA LEU A 168 32.96 -10.84 -0.49
C LEU A 168 33.29 -10.06 -1.77
N LYS A 169 32.28 -9.54 -2.48
CA LYS A 169 32.43 -8.81 -3.75
C LYS A 169 33.25 -7.53 -3.62
N TYR A 170 33.04 -6.76 -2.55
CA TYR A 170 33.69 -5.47 -2.33
C TYR A 170 34.81 -5.52 -1.29
N SER A 171 35.12 -6.71 -0.75
CA SER A 171 36.15 -6.90 0.29
C SER A 171 35.95 -5.97 1.50
N LEU A 172 34.70 -5.79 1.92
CA LEU A 172 34.34 -4.89 3.02
C LEU A 172 34.80 -5.43 4.37
N ASP A 173 35.04 -4.50 5.29
CA ASP A 173 35.31 -4.82 6.68
C ASP A 173 34.04 -5.29 7.40
N TRP A 174 34.24 -6.02 8.52
CA TRP A 174 33.14 -6.51 9.34
C TRP A 174 32.31 -5.38 9.95
N ASP A 175 32.94 -4.28 10.34
CA ASP A 175 32.25 -3.14 10.94
C ASP A 175 31.23 -2.54 9.97
N ASN A 176 31.65 -2.24 8.73
CA ASN A 176 30.74 -1.73 7.68
C ASN A 176 29.63 -2.74 7.37
N THR A 177 29.97 -4.04 7.27
CA THR A 177 28.99 -5.08 6.93
C THR A 177 27.92 -5.22 8.03
N LEU A 178 28.33 -5.26 9.30
CA LEU A 178 27.41 -5.39 10.43
C LEU A 178 26.58 -4.12 10.62
N GLN A 179 27.18 -2.95 10.40
CA GLN A 179 26.50 -1.66 10.45
C GLN A 179 25.39 -1.58 9.39
N GLU A 180 25.72 -1.86 8.13
CA GLU A 180 24.75 -1.81 7.04
C GLU A 180 23.67 -2.90 7.16
N TYR A 181 24.02 -4.09 7.64
CA TYR A 181 23.02 -5.11 7.98
C TYR A 181 22.09 -4.65 9.12
N GLY A 182 22.63 -3.98 10.15
CA GLY A 182 21.83 -3.37 11.21
C GLY A 182 20.88 -2.29 10.67
N TYR A 183 21.34 -1.47 9.73
CA TYR A 183 20.52 -0.47 9.06
C TYR A 183 19.39 -1.10 8.26
N LEU A 184 19.65 -2.19 7.53
CA LEU A 184 18.61 -2.95 6.83
C LEU A 184 17.50 -3.39 7.78
N MET A 185 17.85 -3.91 8.96
CA MET A 185 16.87 -4.37 9.95
C MET A 185 16.02 -3.23 10.50
N ILE A 186 16.64 -2.07 10.78
CA ILE A 186 15.91 -0.87 11.21
C ILE A 186 14.98 -0.38 10.10
N PHE A 187 15.46 -0.29 8.86
CA PHE A 187 14.67 0.17 7.73
C PHE A 187 13.51 -0.78 7.42
N ALA A 188 13.72 -2.09 7.51
CA ALA A 188 12.67 -3.07 7.34
C ALA A 188 11.58 -2.92 8.41
N GLY A 189 11.97 -2.58 9.63
CA GLY A 189 11.04 -2.29 10.71
C GLY A 189 10.26 -1.01 10.54
N LEU A 190 10.93 0.07 10.16
CA LEU A 190 10.30 1.34 9.84
C LEU A 190 9.32 1.18 8.67
N LEU A 191 9.70 0.45 7.62
CA LEU A 191 8.83 0.14 6.49
C LEU A 191 7.56 -0.59 6.95
N TYR A 192 7.72 -1.65 7.75
CA TYR A 192 6.59 -2.44 8.27
C TYR A 192 5.65 -1.60 9.14
N ALA A 193 6.20 -0.79 10.05
CA ALA A 193 5.41 0.09 10.90
C ALA A 193 4.68 1.17 10.06
N TYR A 194 5.37 1.78 9.10
CA TYR A 194 4.83 2.82 8.24
C TYR A 194 3.68 2.30 7.38
N VAL A 195 3.86 1.17 6.69
CA VAL A 195 2.80 0.62 5.84
C VAL A 195 1.59 0.19 6.67
N ASN A 196 1.79 -0.44 7.83
CA ASN A 196 0.66 -0.81 8.69
C ASN A 196 -0.10 0.41 9.23
N MET A 197 0.60 1.48 9.58
CA MET A 197 -0.03 2.74 9.99
C MET A 197 -0.93 3.28 8.87
N LEU A 198 -0.43 3.31 7.63
CA LEU A 198 -1.22 3.77 6.49
C LEU A 198 -2.46 2.92 6.22
N THR A 199 -2.33 1.60 6.30
CA THR A 199 -3.47 0.70 6.12
C THR A 199 -4.51 0.90 7.22
N GLN A 200 -4.10 1.04 8.49
CA GLN A 200 -5.02 1.30 9.61
C GLN A 200 -5.73 2.64 9.46
N ASP A 201 -5.02 3.70 9.06
CA ASP A 201 -5.62 5.02 8.83
C ASP A 201 -6.71 4.97 7.76
N SER A 202 -6.49 4.19 6.69
CA SER A 202 -7.49 4.03 5.63
C SER A 202 -8.75 3.30 6.11
N GLU A 203 -8.61 2.25 6.91
CA GLU A 203 -9.75 1.51 7.50
C GLU A 203 -10.53 2.37 8.49
N ILE A 204 -9.84 3.15 9.32
CA ILE A 204 -10.47 4.05 10.30
C ILE A 204 -11.26 5.14 9.58
N LYS A 205 -10.67 5.76 8.54
CA LYS A 205 -11.37 6.77 7.72
C LYS A 205 -12.60 6.19 7.04
N LEU A 206 -12.51 4.98 6.49
CA LEU A 206 -13.64 4.31 5.87
C LEU A 206 -14.77 4.05 6.88
N ARG A 207 -14.44 3.55 8.08
CA ARG A 207 -15.43 3.33 9.15
C ARG A 207 -16.06 4.62 9.62
N LEU A 208 -15.27 5.69 9.79
CA LEU A 208 -15.79 7.01 10.14
C LEU A 208 -16.74 7.55 9.07
N ALA A 209 -16.39 7.41 7.79
CA ALA A 209 -17.27 7.78 6.68
C ALA A 209 -18.58 6.98 6.70
N GLN A 210 -18.51 5.67 6.96
CA GLN A 210 -19.70 4.82 7.12
C GLN A 210 -20.57 5.28 8.30
N PHE A 211 -19.99 5.53 9.48
CA PHE A 211 -20.74 6.04 10.63
C PHE A 211 -21.32 7.44 10.42
N ALA A 212 -20.63 8.29 9.66
CA ALA A 212 -21.12 9.63 9.35
C ALA A 212 -22.23 9.64 8.29
N SER A 213 -22.32 8.60 7.45
CA SER A 213 -23.28 8.50 6.35
C SER A 213 -24.45 7.55 6.61
N HIS A 214 -24.36 6.64 7.59
CA HIS A 214 -25.40 5.64 7.88
C HIS A 214 -25.99 5.81 9.28
N ASP A 215 -27.29 5.52 9.43
CA ASP A 215 -27.97 5.45 10.72
C ASP A 215 -27.66 4.14 11.43
N ALA A 216 -27.23 4.23 12.69
CA ALA A 216 -26.76 3.08 13.46
C ALA A 216 -27.88 2.08 13.82
N LEU A 217 -29.15 2.48 13.77
CA LEU A 217 -30.28 1.60 14.09
C LEU A 217 -30.76 0.84 12.86
N THR A 218 -30.81 1.50 11.71
CA THR A 218 -31.39 0.93 10.48
C THR A 218 -30.34 0.39 9.50
N GLU A 219 -29.07 0.79 9.66
CA GLU A 219 -27.98 0.57 8.69
C GLU A 219 -28.27 1.18 7.30
N THR A 220 -29.23 2.12 7.21
CA THR A 220 -29.53 2.85 5.97
C THR A 220 -28.78 4.18 5.94
N GLU A 221 -28.63 4.80 4.77
CA GLU A 221 -28.12 6.17 4.67
C GLU A 221 -28.90 7.12 5.58
N ASN A 222 -28.19 8.01 6.26
CA ASN A 222 -28.76 8.99 7.16
C ASN A 222 -29.11 10.28 6.41
N PHE A 223 -29.70 11.23 7.14
CA PHE A 223 -30.15 12.49 6.54
C PHE A 223 -29.01 13.34 5.95
N ALA A 224 -27.79 13.24 6.50
CA ALA A 224 -26.63 13.96 5.96
C ALA A 224 -26.23 13.40 4.58
N ALA A 225 -26.13 12.07 4.45
CA ALA A 225 -25.87 11.40 3.18
C ALA A 225 -26.98 11.70 2.14
N TYR A 226 -28.26 11.63 2.54
CA TYR A 226 -29.38 12.04 1.68
C TYR A 226 -29.22 13.47 1.15
N THR A 227 -28.89 14.42 2.02
CA THR A 227 -28.79 15.85 1.66
C THR A 227 -27.63 16.11 0.69
N GLU A 228 -26.55 15.34 0.80
CA GLU A 228 -25.42 15.39 -0.14
C GLU A 228 -25.82 14.81 -1.50
N HIS A 229 -26.40 13.61 -1.53
CA HIS A 229 -26.79 12.92 -2.76
C HIS A 229 -27.91 13.61 -3.53
N ILE A 230 -28.94 14.13 -2.84
CA ILE A 230 -30.11 14.72 -3.52
C ILE A 230 -29.75 15.97 -4.32
N LYS A 231 -28.76 16.76 -3.87
CA LYS A 231 -28.26 17.93 -4.60
C LYS A 231 -27.63 17.51 -5.94
N TYR A 232 -26.77 16.50 -5.91
CA TYR A 232 -26.14 15.97 -7.11
C TYR A 232 -27.19 15.41 -8.09
N LEU A 233 -28.12 14.58 -7.60
CA LEU A 233 -29.18 13.99 -8.44
C LEU A 233 -30.09 15.05 -9.05
N PHE A 234 -30.39 16.12 -8.33
CA PHE A 234 -31.20 17.23 -8.83
C PHE A 234 -30.45 18.00 -9.93
N ASP A 235 -29.18 18.35 -9.71
CA ASP A 235 -28.36 19.05 -10.69
C ASP A 235 -28.14 18.21 -11.97
N ASP A 236 -27.93 16.90 -11.82
CA ASP A 236 -27.76 15.99 -12.96
C ASP A 236 -29.07 15.81 -13.75
N SER A 237 -30.19 15.63 -13.05
CA SER A 237 -31.53 15.57 -13.65
C SER A 237 -31.85 16.84 -14.43
N ALA A 238 -31.53 18.02 -13.88
CA ALA A 238 -31.74 19.30 -14.54
C ALA A 238 -30.86 19.49 -15.78
N LYS A 239 -29.59 19.03 -15.74
CA LYS A 239 -28.66 19.14 -16.88
C LYS A 239 -29.00 18.16 -18.01
N ASN A 240 -29.37 16.93 -17.66
CA ASN A 240 -29.58 15.84 -18.60
C ASN A 240 -31.06 15.64 -18.98
N ASN A 241 -31.97 16.47 -18.45
CA ASN A 241 -33.40 16.38 -18.68
C ASN A 241 -33.99 15.00 -18.29
N LEU A 242 -33.50 14.45 -17.18
CA LEU A 242 -33.94 13.15 -16.64
C LEU A 242 -35.10 13.37 -15.67
N ASN A 243 -36.03 12.41 -15.59
CA ASN A 243 -37.10 12.45 -14.59
C ASN A 243 -36.57 11.96 -13.23
N LEU A 244 -36.61 12.82 -12.21
CA LEU A 244 -36.27 12.49 -10.83
C LEU A 244 -37.54 12.24 -10.00
N SER A 245 -37.58 11.13 -9.27
CA SER A 245 -38.68 10.80 -8.35
C SER A 245 -38.15 10.64 -6.92
N MET A 246 -38.92 11.12 -5.94
CA MET A 246 -38.60 11.01 -4.52
C MET A 246 -39.72 10.30 -3.78
N MET A 247 -39.36 9.42 -2.86
CA MET A 247 -40.30 8.66 -2.05
C MET A 247 -39.96 8.85 -0.58
N MET A 248 -40.97 9.17 0.23
CA MET A 248 -40.84 9.34 1.67
C MET A 248 -41.83 8.40 2.36
N PHE A 249 -41.35 7.68 3.36
CA PHE A 249 -42.14 6.76 4.17
C PHE A 249 -42.14 7.22 5.62
N ASP A 250 -43.28 7.08 6.28
CA ASP A 250 -43.43 7.29 7.73
C ASP A 250 -44.09 6.04 8.35
N ILE A 251 -43.81 5.80 9.64
CA ILE A 251 -44.42 4.69 10.37
C ILE A 251 -45.66 5.21 11.10
N ASP A 252 -46.82 4.78 10.64
CA ASP A 252 -48.09 5.16 11.24
C ASP A 252 -48.15 4.81 12.74
N HIS A 253 -48.67 5.74 13.53
CA HIS A 253 -48.86 5.59 14.98
C HIS A 253 -47.61 5.21 15.78
N PHE A 254 -46.42 5.58 15.31
CA PHE A 254 -45.14 5.23 15.95
C PHE A 254 -45.08 5.54 17.46
N LYS A 255 -45.67 6.67 17.89
CA LYS A 255 -45.73 7.07 19.30
C LYS A 255 -46.47 6.04 20.17
N HIS A 256 -47.62 5.55 19.70
CA HIS A 256 -48.42 4.56 20.44
C HIS A 256 -47.66 3.23 20.62
N VAL A 257 -46.94 2.79 19.58
CA VAL A 257 -46.10 1.59 19.64
C VAL A 257 -44.97 1.76 20.67
N ASN A 258 -44.32 2.93 20.68
CA ASN A 258 -43.27 3.22 21.64
C ASN A 258 -43.77 3.26 23.09
N ASP A 259 -44.93 3.88 23.30
CA ASP A 259 -45.51 4.04 24.63
C ASP A 259 -46.04 2.71 25.20
N THR A 260 -46.39 1.74 24.33
CA THR A 260 -46.91 0.40 24.72
C THR A 260 -45.81 -0.63 25.00
N TYR A 261 -44.75 -0.68 24.18
CA TYR A 261 -43.76 -1.77 24.21
C TYR A 261 -42.37 -1.36 24.76
N GLY A 262 -42.18 -0.07 25.06
CA GLY A 262 -40.93 0.47 25.57
C GLY A 262 -39.80 0.51 24.54
N GLN A 263 -38.76 1.30 24.86
CA GLN A 263 -37.58 1.50 24.01
C GLN A 263 -36.82 0.22 23.56
N PRO A 264 -36.72 -0.87 24.36
CA PRO A 264 -35.97 -2.06 23.95
C PRO A 264 -36.58 -2.82 22.76
N CYS A 265 -37.91 -2.81 22.61
CA CYS A 265 -38.61 -3.45 21.49
C CYS A 265 -38.55 -2.63 20.18
N ARG A 266 -38.07 -1.38 20.26
CA ARG A 266 -38.08 -0.36 19.18
C ARG A 266 -37.07 -0.68 18.07
N GLY A 267 -35.86 -1.11 18.43
CA GLY A 267 -34.75 -1.26 17.49
C GLY A 267 -34.96 -2.32 16.39
N PRO A 268 -35.27 -3.58 16.72
CA PRO A 268 -35.35 -4.64 15.73
C PRO A 268 -36.49 -4.48 14.72
N ARG A 269 -37.61 -3.88 15.13
CA ARG A 269 -38.82 -3.74 14.30
C ARG A 269 -38.72 -2.52 13.37
N PHE A 270 -38.16 -1.42 13.85
CA PHE A 270 -37.84 -0.23 13.05
C PHE A 270 -36.77 -0.55 11.99
N ALA A 271 -35.68 -1.22 12.40
CA ALA A 271 -34.60 -1.62 11.49
C ALA A 271 -35.07 -2.53 10.34
N ARG A 272 -36.00 -3.46 10.61
CA ARG A 272 -36.57 -4.32 9.56
C ARG A 272 -37.40 -3.55 8.54
N SER A 273 -38.22 -2.59 9.00
CA SER A 273 -39.06 -1.78 8.11
C SER A 273 -38.19 -0.95 7.16
N CYS A 274 -37.14 -0.31 7.68
CA CYS A 274 -36.22 0.49 6.88
C CYS A 274 -35.40 -0.35 5.88
N ARG A 275 -34.93 -1.55 6.29
CA ARG A 275 -34.22 -2.46 5.37
C ARG A 275 -35.12 -2.98 4.24
N HIS A 276 -36.38 -3.34 4.52
CA HIS A 276 -37.31 -3.76 3.46
C HIS A 276 -37.61 -2.66 2.45
N GLY A 277 -37.70 -1.40 2.88
CA GLY A 277 -37.81 -0.26 1.97
C GLY A 277 -36.58 -0.10 1.07
N HIS A 278 -35.39 -0.26 1.64
CA HIS A 278 -34.13 -0.18 0.91
C HIS A 278 -33.96 -1.32 -0.13
N ASP A 279 -34.24 -2.57 0.25
CA ASP A 279 -34.13 -3.74 -0.63
C ASP A 279 -35.12 -3.71 -1.80
N GLY A 280 -36.26 -3.02 -1.64
CA GLY A 280 -37.24 -2.81 -2.70
C GLY A 280 -36.80 -1.80 -3.77
N LEU A 281 -35.90 -0.87 -3.43
CA LEU A 281 -35.40 0.16 -4.32
C LEU A 281 -34.19 -0.31 -5.16
N GLY A 282 -33.38 -1.24 -4.65
CA GLY A 282 -32.18 -1.76 -5.34
C GLY A 282 -32.42 -2.83 -6.41
N ARG A 283 -33.68 -3.12 -6.77
CA ARG A 283 -34.07 -4.17 -7.76
C ARG A 283 -34.56 -3.63 -9.11
N GLN A 284 -34.23 -2.39 -9.47
CA GLN A 284 -34.53 -1.82 -10.80
C GLN A 284 -33.27 -1.71 -11.65
#